data_AF-A0A957VGQ7-F1
#
_entry.id   AF-A0A957VGQ7-F1
#
_cell.length_a   1.000
_cell.length_b   1.000
_cell.length_c   1.000
_cell.angle_alpha   90.00
_cell.angle_beta   90.00
_cell.angle_gamma   90.00
#
_symmetry.space_group_name_H-M   'P 1'
#
loop_
_entity.id
_entity.type
_entity.pdbx_description
1 polymer ?
#
loop_
_entity_poly.entity_id
_entity_poly.type
_entity_poly.pdbx_seq_one_letter_code
_entity_poly.pdbx_strand_id
1 'polypeptide(L)' 'MNTRTKIDQWCEAVIEAGWLAALIVAPLFFNVFSSRVFEPDKISLVRSIMLVMALAWLVKVANGGPAWLPALRSEDQ' A
#
# COMPACT_ATOMS: atom_id res chain seq x y z
N MET A 1 15.15 -13.95 17.83
CA MET A 1 13.70 -13.80 18.05
C MET A 1 13.34 -12.36 17.69
N ASN A 2 12.96 -12.09 16.44
CA ASN A 2 12.56 -10.74 16.04
C ASN A 2 11.21 -10.44 16.69
N THR A 3 11.22 -9.59 17.72
CA THR A 3 10.01 -9.16 18.40
C THR A 3 9.18 -8.33 17.41
N ARG A 4 7.99 -8.82 17.04
CA ARG A 4 7.07 -8.06 16.18
C ARG A 4 6.64 -6.79 16.91
N THR A 5 7.03 -5.64 16.38
CA THR A 5 6.72 -4.35 16.98
C THR A 5 5.34 -3.88 16.55
N LYS A 6 4.69 -3.02 17.34
CA LYS A 6 3.40 -2.40 16.95
C LYS A 6 3.54 -1.64 15.62
N ILE A 7 4.66 -0.96 15.40
CA ILE A 7 4.95 -0.22 14.16
C ILE A 7 4.92 -1.15 12.95
N ASP A 8 5.49 -2.35 13.07
CA ASP A 8 5.50 -3.34 11.98
C ASP A 8 4.08 -3.78 11.58
N GLN A 9 3.20 -4.02 12.56
CA GLN A 9 1.79 -4.33 12.31
C GLN A 9 1.05 -3.18 11.60
N TRP A 10 1.27 -1.94 12.04
CA TRP A 10 0.65 -0.78 11.40
C TRP A 10 1.14 -0.60 9.95
N CYS A 11 2.44 -0.79 9.68
CA CYS A 11 2.97 -0.72 8.32
C CYS A 11 2.38 -1.80 7.41
N GLU A 12 2.22 -3.03 7.90
CA GLU A 12 1.57 -4.12 7.15
C GLU A 12 0.11 -3.79 6.84
N ALA A 13 -0.65 -3.32 7.84
CA ALA A 13 -2.04 -2.91 7.66
C ALA A 13 -2.19 -1.77 6.64
N VAL A 14 -1.28 -0.79 6.64
CA VAL A 14 -1.29 0.31 5.66
C VAL A 14 -1.02 -0.20 4.24
N ILE A 15 -0.09 -1.15 4.08
CA ILE A 15 0.22 -1.73 2.76
C ILE A 15 -0.95 -2.56 2.24
N GLU A 16 -1.59 -3.38 3.09
CA GLU A 16 -2.77 -4.16 2.71
C GLU A 16 -3.96 -3.26 2.36
N ALA A 17 -4.25 -2.27 3.21
CA ALA A 17 -5.30 -1.29 2.96
C ALA A 17 -5.03 -0.48 1.68
N GLY A 18 -3.77 -0.18 1.38
CA GLY A 18 -3.37 0.51 0.15
C GLY A 18 -3.70 -0.29 -1.11
N TRP A 19 -3.43 -1.61 -1.14
CA TRP A 19 -3.82 -2.46 -2.26
C TRP A 19 -5.34 -2.58 -2.42
N LEU A 20 -6.07 -2.76 -1.32
CA LEU A 20 -7.54 -2.80 -1.34
C LEU A 20 -8.13 -1.47 -1.82
N ALA A 21 -7.59 -0.35 -1.34
CA ALA A 21 -7.98 0.98 -1.77
C ALA A 21 -7.71 1.19 -3.26
N ALA A 22 -6.57 0.75 -3.77
CA ALA A 22 -6.26 0.83 -5.20
C ALA A 22 -7.27 0.02 -6.05
N LEU A 23 -7.60 -1.20 -5.63
CA LEU A 23 -8.58 -2.06 -6.33
C LEU A 23 -9.99 -1.48 -6.35
N ILE A 24 -10.39 -0.75 -5.31
CA ILE A 24 -11.73 -0.14 -5.20
C ILE A 24 -11.76 1.22 -5.90
N VAL A 25 -10.81 2.10 -5.58
CA VAL A 25 -10.86 3.51 -6.00
C VAL A 25 -10.49 3.67 -7.47
N ALA A 26 -9.53 2.92 -8.01
CA ALA A 26 -9.12 3.05 -9.41
C ALA A 26 -10.27 2.84 -10.43
N PRO A 27 -11.14 1.80 -10.31
CA PRO A 27 -12.27 1.64 -11.23
C PRO A 27 -13.41 2.65 -10.98
N LEU A 28 -13.59 3.12 -9.74
CA LEU A 28 -14.64 4.08 -9.38
C LEU A 28 -14.29 5.54 -9.74
N PHE A 29 -13.01 5.85 -9.84
CA PHE A 29 -12.55 7.20 -10.07
C PHE A 29 -12.77 7.64 -11.53
N PHE A 30 -13.44 8.78 -11.71
CA PHE A 30 -13.54 9.51 -12.97
C PHE A 30 -13.50 11.01 -12.70
N ASN A 31 -12.93 11.78 -13.64
CA ASN A 31 -12.84 13.23 -13.52
C ASN A 31 -13.43 13.90 -14.76
N VAL A 32 -14.63 14.48 -14.62
CA VAL A 32 -15.38 15.12 -15.71
C VAL A 32 -14.64 16.34 -16.29
N PHE A 33 -13.76 16.95 -15.49
CA PHE A 33 -12.98 18.12 -15.91
C PHE A 33 -11.68 17.75 -16.65
N SER A 34 -11.35 16.46 -16.76
CA SER A 34 -10.13 16.00 -17.43
C SER A 34 -10.36 15.77 -18.93
N SER A 35 -9.35 16.09 -19.75
CA SER A 35 -9.41 15.92 -21.23
C SER A 35 -9.63 14.47 -21.65
N ARG A 36 -9.32 13.53 -20.75
CA ARG A 36 -9.68 12.12 -20.85
C ARG A 36 -10.22 11.70 -19.49
N VAL A 37 -11.55 11.68 -19.37
CA VAL A 37 -12.26 11.48 -18.10
C VAL A 37 -11.84 10.19 -17.36
N PHE A 38 -11.29 9.20 -18.07
CA PHE A 38 -10.98 7.87 -17.55
C PHE A 38 -9.51 7.47 -17.52
N GLU A 39 -8.57 8.24 -18.06
CA GLU A 39 -7.20 7.73 -18.32
C GLU A 39 -6.10 8.38 -17.47
N PRO A 40 -5.92 9.72 -17.46
CA PRO A 40 -4.72 10.36 -16.94
C PRO A 40 -4.68 10.35 -15.41
N ASP A 41 -5.82 10.64 -14.80
CA ASP A 41 -5.89 10.92 -13.37
C ASP A 41 -5.92 9.64 -12.53
N LYS A 42 -6.32 8.50 -13.12
CA LYS A 42 -6.30 7.18 -12.46
C LYS A 42 -4.88 6.73 -12.14
N ILE A 43 -3.95 6.92 -13.07
CA ILE A 43 -2.54 6.56 -12.84
C ILE A 43 -1.96 7.42 -11.73
N SER A 44 -2.25 8.72 -11.72
CA SER A 44 -1.81 9.64 -10.66
C SER A 44 -2.40 9.25 -9.30
N LEU A 45 -3.65 8.82 -9.25
CA LEU A 45 -4.29 8.32 -8.03
C LEU A 45 -3.60 7.06 -7.50
N VAL A 46 -3.42 6.03 -8.34
CA VAL A 46 -2.74 4.79 -7.94
C VAL A 46 -1.31 5.07 -7.51
N ARG A 47 -0.57 5.93 -8.24
CA ARG A 47 0.78 6.35 -7.85
C ARG A 47 0.83 7.00 -6.47
N SER A 48 -0.16 7.84 -6.15
CA SER A 48 -0.24 8.49 -4.85
C SER A 48 -0.44 7.48 -3.72
N ILE A 49 -1.32 6.49 -3.93
CA ILE A 49 -1.51 5.36 -2.99
C ILE A 49 -0.20 4.58 -2.82
N MET A 50 0.48 4.27 -3.93
CA MET A 50 1.76 3.56 -3.91
C MET A 50 2.86 4.32 -3.18
N LEU A 51 2.90 5.65 -3.26
CA LEU A 51 3.85 6.46 -2.51
C LEU A 51 3.62 6.37 -0.99
N VAL A 52 2.37 6.34 -0.54
CA VAL A 52 2.03 6.13 0.88
C VAL A 52 2.47 4.75 1.35
N MET A 53 2.20 3.72 0.55
CA MET A 53 2.64 2.35 0.84
C MET A 53 4.17 2.22 0.83
N ALA A 54 4.85 2.90 -0.10
CA ALA A 54 6.31 2.94 -0.16
C ALA A 54 6.90 3.59 1.09
N LEU A 55 6.28 4.63 1.62
CA LEU A 55 6.69 5.25 2.89
C LEU A 55 6.53 4.27 4.06
N ALA A 56 5.39 3.57 4.17
CA ALA A 56 5.18 2.55 5.20
C ALA A 56 6.20 1.40 5.09
N TRP A 57 6.53 0.99 3.87
CA TRP A 57 7.56 0.01 3.59
C TRP A 57 8.95 0.49 4.01
N LEU A 58 9.33 1.74 3.71
CA LEU A 58 10.60 2.32 4.14
C LEU A 58 10.70 2.38 5.68
N VAL A 59 9.62 2.75 6.37
CA VAL A 59 9.57 2.73 7.85
C VAL A 59 9.79 1.31 8.38
N LYS A 60 9.15 0.31 7.78
CA LYS A 60 9.35 -1.11 8.15
C LYS A 60 10.79 -1.56 7.97
N VAL A 61 11.41 -1.23 6.84
CA VAL A 61 12.83 -1.55 6.56
C VAL A 61 13.76 -0.85 7.55
N ALA A 62 13.54 0.45 7.81
CA ALA A 62 14.32 1.21 8.78
C ALA A 62 14.19 0.66 10.21
N ASN A 63 13.04 0.07 10.55
CA ASN A 63 12.79 -0.59 11.82
C ASN A 63 13.44 -2.00 11.93
N GLY A 64 14.22 -2.42 10.93
CA GLY A 64 14.87 -3.74 10.90
C GLY A 64 13.97 -4.88 10.40
N GLY A 65 12.82 -4.56 9.81
CA GLY A 65 11.95 -5.52 9.15
C GLY A 65 12.53 -6.00 7.81
N PRO A 66 12.08 -7.18 7.32
CA PRO A 66 12.52 -7.68 6.02
C PRO A 66 12.09 -6.74 4.88
N ALA A 67 12.99 -6.51 3.93
CA ALA A 67 12.74 -5.68 2.74
C ALA A 67 11.72 -6.27 1.77
N TRP A 68 11.45 -7.58 1.86
CA TRP A 68 10.44 -8.26 1.06
C TRP A 68 9.24 -8.65 1.93
N LEU A 69 8.02 -8.51 1.41
CA LEU A 69 6.82 -9.06 2.05
C LEU A 69 6.85 -10.59 1.85
N PRO A 70 7.09 -11.40 2.90
CA PRO A 70 7.00 -12.85 2.76
C PRO A 70 5.58 -13.21 2.29
N ALA A 71 5.48 -13.98 1.21
CA ALA A 71 4.26 -14.08 0.41
C ALA A 71 3.07 -14.76 1.11
N LEU A 72 3.25 -15.42 2.25
CA LEU A 72 2.21 -15.97 3.11
C LEU A 72 2.93 -16.36 4.40
N ARG A 73 2.57 -15.76 5.53
CA ARG A 73 2.92 -16.32 6.83
C ARG A 73 1.67 -16.90 7.45
N SER A 74 1.38 -18.16 7.13
CA SER A 74 0.53 -19.02 7.93
C SER A 74 1.27 -19.32 9.23
N GLU A 75 1.09 -18.47 10.24
CA GLU A 75 1.36 -18.84 11.63
C GLU A 75 0.07 -19.45 12.19
N ASP A 76 -0.15 -20.73 11.87
CA ASP A 76 -0.85 -21.62 12.80
C ASP A 76 0.11 -21.81 14.00
N GLN A 77 -0.07 -20.99 15.04
CA GLN A 77 0.39 -21.23 16.40
C GLN A 77 -0.62 -20.69 17.42
#